data_AF-A0A1H3LDW9-F1
#
_entry.id   AF-A0A1H3LDW9-F1
#
_cell.length_a   1.000
_cell.length_b   1.000
_cell.length_c   1.000
_cell.angle_alpha   90.00
_cell.angle_beta   90.00
_cell.angle_gamma   90.00
#
_symmetry.space_group_name_H-M   'P 1'
#
loop_
_entity.id
_entity.type
_entity.pdbx_description
1 polymer ?
#
loop_
_entity_poly.entity_id
_entity_poly.type
_entity_poly.pdbx_seq_one_letter_code
_entity_poly.pdbx_strand_id
1 'polypeptide(L)'
;MESEQDRKLRGGFYTPEPIADFLADWAVQDSTTSVLEPSCGDGNIIASLINRCEELEDPGRKVTGVEFNAQEATKAEERGKKLRDATELEIINEDFFKYCINQTRWKQSEFDAVVGNPPFIRYQDFPEEQRERALEILSGSGLSKTRQMNAWMPFLIGGTQLLSDDGRLAMIVPAALLQVKYAGELREFLIEQFSHLTIITFTELVFDDVLEEVVLVLGERNGKKAAGMNLIELDNVDDLEEYTHKSFDESEVKDVKHSTEKWTLYFLEQDHIDLVRELPNREGIAPVDDFADVNVGVVTGRNAFFLQSQIEEETRGLSDYTRPIVTRSAHLGDGVRFTRDVYQNNISEDRPTRLLDIPETEYEDLPQAVRAYIRLGEWHGYHTGYKTSLRDYWYTVPSTWIPSGFLLRQIHKYPKFVYNETDATCTDTIHRVNYNGPEEDARNFFAATHNSLTWAFSEFIGRSYGGGILELEPNEAEELPIPTKNWDEIDLDRVDDLLRSSGPEAVLEYTDNILLKQGIGLSDNEIQELRDVWKILQERRLNRSH
;
A
#
# COMPACT_ATOMS: atom_id res chain seq x y z
N MET A 1 -7.73 32.04 7.37
CA MET A 1 -6.79 30.92 7.54
C MET A 1 -7.63 29.68 7.75
N GLU A 2 -7.62 28.81 6.75
CA GLU A 2 -8.34 27.53 6.76
C GLU A 2 -7.68 26.59 7.78
N SER A 3 -8.45 25.75 8.47
CA SER A 3 -7.89 24.82 9.45
C SER A 3 -7.18 23.65 8.76
N GLU A 4 -6.20 23.03 9.41
CA GLU A 4 -5.52 21.83 8.89
C GLU A 4 -6.51 20.67 8.63
N GLN A 5 -7.60 20.64 9.42
CA GLN A 5 -8.69 19.69 9.27
C GLN A 5 -9.53 19.96 8.00
N ASP A 6 -9.76 21.22 7.66
CA ASP A 6 -10.44 21.62 6.42
C ASP A 6 -9.58 21.31 5.17
N ARG A 7 -8.26 21.54 5.24
CA ARG A 7 -7.31 21.13 4.17
C ARG A 7 -7.29 19.62 3.95
N LYS A 8 -7.28 18.82 5.03
CA LYS A 8 -7.35 17.35 4.96
C LYS A 8 -8.68 16.84 4.43
N LEU A 9 -9.81 17.45 4.81
CA LEU A 9 -11.14 17.09 4.31
C LEU A 9 -11.32 17.45 2.83
N ARG A 10 -10.65 18.51 2.36
CA ARG A 10 -10.65 18.91 0.96
C ARG A 10 -9.74 18.03 0.09
N GLY A 11 -8.74 17.37 0.69
CA GLY A 11 -7.77 16.52 -0.01
C GLY A 11 -6.93 17.25 -1.07
N GLY A 12 -6.90 18.59 -1.04
CA GLY A 12 -6.20 19.44 -2.01
C GLY A 12 -4.87 19.91 -1.46
N PHE A 13 -3.78 19.45 -2.06
CA PHE A 13 -2.42 19.91 -1.79
C PHE A 13 -1.94 20.77 -2.95
N TYR A 14 -1.32 21.91 -2.64
CA TYR A 14 -0.78 22.77 -3.68
C TYR A 14 0.47 22.14 -4.29
N THR A 15 0.45 21.97 -5.61
CA THR A 15 1.58 21.43 -6.38
C THR A 15 2.77 22.37 -6.33
N PRO A 16 3.97 21.92 -5.92
CA PRO A 16 5.20 22.70 -6.05
C PRO A 16 5.43 23.18 -7.48
N GLU A 17 5.94 24.40 -7.62
CA GLU A 17 6.20 25.04 -8.91
C GLU A 17 7.11 24.20 -9.83
N PRO A 18 8.24 23.62 -9.38
CA PRO A 18 9.09 22.81 -10.26
C PRO A 18 8.37 21.61 -10.89
N ILE A 19 7.45 20.98 -10.16
CA ILE A 19 6.66 19.86 -10.68
C ILE A 19 5.59 20.35 -11.64
N ALA A 20 4.92 21.46 -11.31
CA ALA A 20 3.90 22.05 -12.18
C ALA A 20 4.51 22.46 -13.53
N ASP A 21 5.69 23.05 -13.51
CA ASP A 21 6.45 23.44 -14.70
C ASP A 21 6.89 22.20 -15.49
N PHE A 22 7.49 21.21 -14.84
CA PHE A 22 7.89 19.96 -15.49
C PHE A 22 6.72 19.26 -16.20
N LEU A 23 5.56 19.13 -15.53
CA LEU A 23 4.38 18.49 -16.12
C LEU A 23 3.83 19.27 -17.31
N ALA A 24 3.80 20.61 -17.21
CA ALA A 24 3.40 21.48 -18.31
C ALA A 24 4.35 21.35 -19.50
N ASP A 25 5.66 21.40 -19.25
CA ASP A 25 6.71 21.29 -20.25
C ASP A 25 6.71 19.95 -20.98
N TRP A 26 6.42 18.86 -20.27
CA TRP A 26 6.34 17.53 -20.85
C TRP A 26 5.06 17.31 -21.67
N ALA A 27 3.92 17.77 -21.16
CA ALA A 27 2.62 17.54 -21.80
C ALA A 27 2.38 18.45 -23.01
N VAL A 28 2.85 19.70 -22.96
CA VAL A 28 2.61 20.73 -24.00
C VAL A 28 3.87 20.91 -24.86
N GLN A 29 3.88 20.25 -26.03
CA GLN A 29 5.02 20.28 -26.96
C GLN A 29 4.82 21.17 -28.19
N ASP A 30 3.58 21.48 -28.55
CA ASP A 30 3.30 22.24 -29.75
C ASP A 30 2.27 23.35 -29.53
N SER A 31 2.32 24.31 -30.46
CA SER A 31 1.40 25.44 -30.55
C SER A 31 0.01 25.02 -31.04
N THR A 32 -0.36 23.74 -30.93
CA THR A 32 -1.65 23.16 -31.33
C THR A 32 -2.29 22.29 -30.22
N THR A 33 -1.72 22.24 -29.02
CA THR A 33 -2.14 21.33 -27.94
C THR A 33 -3.25 21.91 -27.04
N SER A 34 -4.53 21.61 -27.27
CA SER A 34 -5.62 22.02 -26.34
C SER A 34 -5.46 21.38 -24.94
N VAL A 35 -5.61 22.17 -23.86
CA VAL A 35 -5.24 21.71 -22.51
C VAL A 35 -6.40 21.71 -21.52
N LEU A 36 -6.49 20.63 -20.73
CA LEU A 36 -7.37 20.50 -19.58
C LEU A 36 -6.58 20.28 -18.28
N GLU A 37 -6.94 21.04 -17.25
CA GLU A 37 -6.64 20.74 -15.85
C GLU A 37 -7.98 20.34 -15.17
N PRO A 38 -8.13 19.12 -14.63
CA PRO A 38 -9.41 18.61 -14.16
C PRO A 38 -9.78 18.97 -12.70
N SER A 39 -8.84 19.50 -11.91
CA SER A 39 -8.97 19.81 -10.47
C SER A 39 -8.07 20.97 -10.04
N CYS A 40 -8.30 22.17 -10.58
CA CYS A 40 -7.22 23.17 -10.72
C CYS A 40 -6.83 23.92 -9.45
N GLY A 41 -7.57 23.73 -8.35
CA GLY A 41 -7.26 24.36 -7.08
C GLY A 41 -7.17 25.88 -7.21
N ASP A 42 -6.08 26.46 -6.70
CA ASP A 42 -5.80 27.90 -6.80
C ASP A 42 -5.08 28.30 -8.10
N GLY A 43 -4.92 27.36 -9.03
CA GLY A 43 -4.38 27.57 -10.37
C GLY A 43 -2.87 27.50 -10.49
N ASN A 44 -2.14 26.83 -9.60
CA ASN A 44 -0.67 26.72 -9.76
C ASN A 44 -0.26 26.05 -11.08
N ILE A 45 -0.84 24.87 -11.40
CA ILE A 45 -0.61 24.19 -12.68
C ILE A 45 -1.14 25.03 -13.86
N ILE A 46 -2.26 25.74 -13.69
CA ILE A 46 -2.80 26.65 -14.72
C ILE A 46 -1.77 27.73 -15.08
N ALA A 47 -1.05 28.29 -14.10
CA ALA A 47 -0.01 29.28 -14.36
C ALA A 47 1.15 28.70 -15.18
N SER A 48 1.67 27.53 -14.80
CA SER A 48 2.73 26.82 -15.54
C SER A 48 2.31 26.49 -16.98
N LEU A 49 1.07 26.01 -17.18
CA LEU A 49 0.51 25.76 -18.51
C LEU A 49 0.44 27.02 -19.37
N ILE A 50 0.02 28.15 -18.79
CA ILE A 50 -0.05 29.43 -19.50
C ILE A 50 1.36 29.88 -19.92
N ASN A 51 2.31 29.87 -18.99
CA ASN A 51 3.71 30.24 -19.24
C ASN A 51 4.30 29.39 -20.37
N ARG A 52 4.08 28.06 -20.33
CA ARG A 52 4.55 27.15 -21.37
C ARG A 52 3.96 27.46 -22.74
N CYS A 53 2.67 27.78 -22.82
CA CYS A 53 2.05 28.18 -24.09
C CYS A 53 2.65 29.50 -24.64
N GLU A 54 3.01 30.44 -23.76
CA GLU A 54 3.65 31.70 -24.14
C GLU A 54 5.07 31.49 -24.67
N GLU A 55 5.86 30.61 -24.03
CA GLU A 55 7.21 30.24 -24.49
C GLU A 55 7.23 29.63 -25.89
N LEU A 56 6.19 28.85 -26.24
CA LEU A 56 6.03 28.26 -27.56
C LEU A 56 5.50 29.26 -28.61
N GLU A 57 5.45 30.55 -28.26
CA GLU A 57 4.92 31.64 -29.09
C GLU A 57 3.49 31.35 -29.62
N ASP A 58 2.64 30.71 -28.79
CA ASP A 58 1.26 30.34 -29.13
C ASP A 58 0.20 31.09 -28.28
N PRO A 59 0.04 32.40 -28.52
CA PRO A 59 -0.83 33.27 -27.74
C PRO A 59 -2.31 33.14 -28.16
N GLY A 60 -2.78 32.02 -28.73
CA GLY A 60 -4.17 31.82 -29.20
C GLY A 60 -4.99 30.71 -28.50
N ARG A 61 -4.44 30.04 -27.51
CA ARG A 61 -4.84 28.68 -27.11
C ARG A 61 -5.63 28.61 -25.80
N LYS A 62 -6.72 27.85 -25.84
CA LYS A 62 -7.63 27.61 -24.73
C LYS A 62 -7.01 26.67 -23.68
N VAL A 63 -6.72 27.21 -22.50
CA VAL A 63 -6.47 26.43 -21.28
C VAL A 63 -7.80 26.32 -20.53
N THR A 64 -8.24 25.09 -20.24
CA THR A 64 -9.47 24.84 -19.49
C THR A 64 -9.13 24.27 -18.12
N GLY A 65 -9.62 24.88 -17.05
CA GLY A 65 -9.52 24.35 -15.68
C GLY A 65 -10.89 24.00 -15.13
N VAL A 66 -11.01 22.90 -14.40
CA VAL A 66 -12.23 22.54 -13.65
C VAL A 66 -11.92 22.54 -12.16
N GLU A 67 -12.72 23.21 -11.35
CA GLU A 67 -12.55 23.23 -9.89
C GLU A 67 -13.90 23.22 -9.20
N PHE A 68 -14.08 22.31 -8.25
CA PHE A 68 -15.35 22.12 -7.54
C PHE A 68 -15.64 23.26 -6.55
N ASN A 69 -14.61 23.77 -5.87
CA ASN A 69 -14.73 24.85 -4.90
C ASN A 69 -14.72 26.23 -5.57
N ALA A 70 -15.82 26.97 -5.43
CA ALA A 70 -15.97 28.27 -6.07
C ALA A 70 -14.91 29.31 -5.68
N GLN A 71 -14.40 29.29 -4.44
CA GLN A 71 -13.37 30.23 -3.99
C GLN A 71 -12.02 29.94 -4.65
N GLU A 72 -11.67 28.66 -4.79
CA GLU A 72 -10.42 28.22 -5.42
C GLU A 72 -10.49 28.44 -6.93
N ALA A 73 -11.62 28.12 -7.56
CA ALA A 73 -11.87 28.46 -8.96
C ALA A 73 -11.68 29.96 -9.25
N THR A 74 -12.17 30.83 -8.35
CA THR A 74 -11.97 32.28 -8.49
C THR A 74 -10.48 32.64 -8.39
N LYS A 75 -9.73 32.04 -7.46
CA LYS A 75 -8.28 32.26 -7.34
C LYS A 75 -7.53 31.81 -8.58
N ALA A 76 -7.85 30.64 -9.14
CA ALA A 76 -7.26 30.14 -10.36
C ALA A 76 -7.51 31.07 -11.55
N GLU A 77 -8.75 31.57 -11.68
CA GLU A 77 -9.12 32.52 -12.72
C GLU A 77 -8.36 33.86 -12.57
N GLU A 78 -8.26 34.40 -11.35
CA GLU A 78 -7.49 35.62 -11.07
C GLU A 78 -5.99 35.44 -11.31
N ARG A 79 -5.43 34.27 -10.98
CA ARG A 79 -4.02 33.94 -11.21
C ARG A 79 -3.72 33.87 -12.70
N GLY A 80 -4.52 33.13 -13.47
CA GLY A 80 -4.30 32.98 -14.91
C GLY A 80 -4.50 34.30 -15.68
N LYS A 81 -5.51 35.11 -15.33
CA LYS A 81 -5.75 36.43 -15.95
C LYS A 81 -4.64 37.46 -15.72
N LYS A 82 -3.76 37.26 -14.73
CA LYS A 82 -2.57 38.12 -14.53
C LYS A 82 -1.46 37.81 -15.52
N LEU A 83 -1.43 36.58 -16.04
CA LEU A 83 -0.40 36.10 -16.95
C LEU A 83 -0.83 36.34 -18.40
N ARG A 84 -2.12 36.09 -18.72
CA ARG A 84 -2.63 36.15 -20.11
C ARG A 84 -4.02 36.78 -20.21
N ASP A 85 -4.34 37.28 -21.41
CA ASP A 85 -5.65 37.85 -21.74
C ASP A 85 -6.80 36.82 -21.56
N ALA A 86 -7.93 37.28 -21.03
CA ALA A 86 -9.00 36.41 -20.50
C ALA A 86 -9.76 35.56 -21.54
N THR A 87 -9.57 35.78 -22.84
CA THR A 87 -10.31 35.06 -23.91
C THR A 87 -9.84 33.63 -24.13
N GLU A 88 -8.72 33.24 -23.53
CA GLU A 88 -8.01 31.99 -23.79
C GLU A 88 -7.85 31.12 -22.53
N LEU A 89 -8.44 31.55 -21.42
CA LEU A 89 -8.53 30.80 -20.18
C LEU A 89 -10.01 30.61 -19.82
N GLU A 90 -10.43 29.36 -19.65
CA GLU A 90 -11.74 29.03 -19.13
C GLU A 90 -11.61 28.26 -17.81
N ILE A 91 -12.06 28.86 -16.71
CA ILE A 91 -12.19 28.16 -15.43
C ILE A 91 -13.66 27.83 -15.19
N ILE A 92 -13.97 26.54 -15.07
CA ILE A 92 -15.30 25.99 -14.89
C ILE A 92 -15.46 25.59 -13.43
N ASN A 93 -16.36 26.26 -12.70
CA ASN A 93 -16.71 25.84 -11.36
C ASN A 93 -17.76 24.71 -11.38
N GLU A 94 -17.34 23.46 -11.40
CA GLU A 94 -18.20 22.27 -11.51
C GLU A 94 -17.49 21.05 -10.88
N ASP A 95 -18.26 20.01 -10.53
CA ASP A 95 -17.73 18.67 -10.26
C ASP A 95 -17.12 18.06 -11.55
N PHE A 96 -15.83 17.74 -11.53
CA PHE A 96 -15.13 17.14 -12.67
C PHE A 96 -15.80 15.84 -13.15
N PHE A 97 -16.30 14.98 -12.26
CA PHE A 97 -16.92 13.74 -12.71
C PHE A 97 -18.18 14.00 -13.52
N LYS A 98 -18.96 15.01 -13.13
CA LYS A 98 -20.12 15.48 -13.90
C LYS A 98 -19.68 16.07 -15.24
N TYR A 99 -18.65 16.91 -15.25
CA TYR A 99 -18.08 17.47 -16.48
C TYR A 99 -17.63 16.37 -17.45
N CYS A 100 -16.83 15.41 -16.97
CA CYS A 100 -16.30 14.29 -17.72
C CYS A 100 -17.40 13.42 -18.34
N ILE A 101 -18.42 13.05 -17.56
CA ILE A 101 -19.56 12.25 -18.05
C ILE A 101 -20.32 13.00 -19.15
N ASN A 102 -20.53 14.31 -18.98
CA ASN A 102 -21.20 15.10 -20.00
C ASN A 102 -20.39 15.12 -21.30
N GLN A 103 -19.09 15.40 -21.26
CA GLN A 103 -18.27 15.48 -22.46
C GLN A 103 -18.14 14.13 -23.19
N THR A 104 -17.93 13.05 -22.43
CA THR A 104 -17.79 11.70 -23.00
C THR A 104 -19.08 11.17 -23.61
N ARG A 105 -20.26 11.45 -23.01
CA ARG A 105 -21.57 11.04 -23.56
C ARG A 105 -21.86 11.64 -24.93
N TRP A 106 -21.34 12.83 -25.21
CA TRP A 106 -21.49 13.50 -26.51
C TRP A 106 -20.32 13.24 -27.46
N LYS A 107 -19.39 12.31 -27.12
CA LYS A 107 -18.20 11.93 -27.90
C LYS A 107 -17.34 13.12 -28.31
N GLN A 108 -17.09 14.01 -27.37
CA GLN A 108 -16.17 15.12 -27.55
C GLN A 108 -14.85 14.80 -26.83
N SER A 109 -13.99 13.98 -27.47
CA SER A 109 -12.58 13.92 -27.07
C SER A 109 -11.94 15.23 -27.57
N GLU A 110 -11.55 16.11 -26.65
CA GLU A 110 -11.32 17.53 -26.95
C GLU A 110 -9.93 18.05 -26.57
N PHE A 111 -9.13 17.27 -25.85
CA PHE A 111 -7.89 17.76 -25.27
C PHE A 111 -6.67 16.98 -25.76
N ASP A 112 -5.66 17.72 -26.20
CA ASP A 112 -4.37 17.17 -26.61
C ASP A 112 -3.43 17.02 -25.41
N ALA A 113 -3.66 17.76 -24.33
CA ALA A 113 -3.00 17.57 -23.05
C ALA A 113 -3.99 17.59 -21.88
N VAL A 114 -3.83 16.64 -20.96
CA VAL A 114 -4.50 16.66 -19.65
C VAL A 114 -3.43 16.64 -18.56
N VAL A 115 -3.37 17.71 -17.78
CA VAL A 115 -2.35 17.88 -16.73
C VAL A 115 -3.04 18.12 -15.40
N GLY A 116 -2.60 17.51 -14.29
CA GLY A 116 -3.26 17.83 -13.02
C GLY A 116 -2.72 17.14 -11.77
N ASN A 117 -3.24 17.59 -10.64
CA ASN A 117 -3.02 16.98 -9.33
C ASN A 117 -4.39 16.64 -8.69
N PRO A 118 -4.96 15.46 -9.01
CA PRO A 118 -6.24 15.04 -8.46
C PRO A 118 -6.28 15.02 -6.93
N PRO A 119 -7.45 15.22 -6.31
CA PRO A 119 -7.58 15.20 -4.85
C PRO A 119 -7.40 13.80 -4.26
N PHE A 120 -6.78 13.71 -3.07
CA PHE A 120 -6.48 12.43 -2.39
C PHE A 120 -7.54 12.08 -1.34
N ILE A 121 -8.79 11.92 -1.78
CA ILE A 121 -9.95 11.68 -0.91
C ILE A 121 -10.34 10.20 -0.96
N ARG A 122 -10.66 9.58 0.18
CA ARG A 122 -11.13 8.17 0.21
C ARG A 122 -12.60 8.10 -0.18
N TYR A 123 -13.02 6.99 -0.81
CA TYR A 123 -14.42 6.78 -1.25
C TYR A 123 -15.49 7.12 -0.19
N GLN A 124 -15.21 6.82 1.09
CA GLN A 124 -16.15 7.04 2.20
C GLN A 124 -16.42 8.53 2.47
N ASP A 125 -15.46 9.39 2.13
CA ASP A 125 -15.49 10.83 2.39
C ASP A 125 -16.08 11.62 1.22
N PHE A 126 -16.44 10.94 0.13
CA PHE A 126 -17.08 11.57 -1.02
C PHE A 126 -18.53 11.96 -0.69
N PRO A 127 -19.01 13.10 -1.19
CA PRO A 127 -20.44 13.32 -1.37
C PRO A 127 -21.08 12.17 -2.17
N GLU A 128 -22.29 11.75 -1.78
CA GLU A 128 -22.95 10.57 -2.38
C GLU A 128 -23.09 10.66 -3.89
N GLU A 129 -23.52 11.81 -4.43
CA GLU A 129 -23.64 12.03 -5.87
C GLU A 129 -22.30 11.88 -6.63
N GLN A 130 -21.19 12.34 -6.03
CA GLN A 130 -19.86 12.21 -6.64
C GLN A 130 -19.42 10.74 -6.68
N ARG A 131 -19.80 9.93 -5.68
CA ARG A 131 -19.52 8.48 -5.68
C ARG A 131 -20.18 7.77 -6.84
N GLU A 132 -21.44 8.11 -7.12
CA GLU A 132 -22.18 7.50 -8.22
C GLU A 132 -21.54 7.83 -9.57
N ARG A 133 -21.16 9.10 -9.77
CA ARG A 133 -20.48 9.55 -11.00
C ARG A 133 -19.09 8.93 -11.15
N ALA A 134 -18.30 8.87 -10.09
CA ALA A 134 -17.02 8.17 -10.08
C ALA A 134 -17.18 6.69 -10.48
N LEU A 135 -18.16 5.99 -9.89
CA LEU A 135 -18.45 4.60 -10.24
C LEU A 135 -18.94 4.44 -11.70
N GLU A 136 -19.65 5.43 -12.25
CA GLU A 136 -20.03 5.46 -13.65
C GLU A 136 -18.80 5.54 -14.55
N ILE A 137 -17.85 6.44 -14.28
CA ILE A 137 -16.59 6.60 -15.03
C ILE A 137 -15.78 5.30 -15.06
N LEU A 138 -15.63 4.63 -13.91
CA LEU A 138 -14.95 3.33 -13.82
C LEU A 138 -15.63 2.30 -14.72
N SER A 139 -16.95 2.11 -14.54
CA SER A 139 -17.69 1.10 -15.29
C SER A 139 -17.77 1.39 -16.79
N GLY A 140 -17.83 2.67 -17.18
CA GLY A 140 -17.78 3.10 -18.57
C GLY A 140 -16.43 2.84 -19.24
N SER A 141 -15.38 2.63 -18.45
CA SER A 141 -14.03 2.29 -18.90
C SER A 141 -13.73 0.78 -18.83
N GLY A 142 -14.72 -0.04 -18.44
CA GLY A 142 -14.55 -1.49 -18.30
C GLY A 142 -14.01 -1.96 -16.95
N LEU A 143 -13.82 -1.05 -15.98
CA LEU A 143 -13.33 -1.40 -14.64
C LEU A 143 -14.47 -1.79 -13.69
N SER A 144 -14.18 -2.72 -12.79
CA SER A 144 -15.03 -3.17 -11.70
C SER A 144 -15.30 -2.04 -10.71
N LYS A 145 -16.54 -2.00 -10.21
CA LYS A 145 -16.94 -1.08 -9.15
C LYS A 145 -16.30 -1.49 -7.83
N THR A 146 -15.43 -0.64 -7.30
CA THR A 146 -14.82 -0.84 -5.97
C THR A 146 -15.18 0.29 -5.00
N ARG A 147 -15.48 -0.07 -3.75
CA ARG A 147 -15.73 0.88 -2.65
C ARG A 147 -14.46 1.20 -1.86
N GLN A 148 -13.32 0.66 -2.27
CA GLN A 148 -12.00 0.90 -1.67
C GLN A 148 -11.22 1.98 -2.43
N MET A 149 -11.76 2.53 -3.52
CA MET A 149 -11.08 3.53 -4.34
C MET A 149 -10.86 4.88 -3.64
N ASN A 150 -9.95 5.65 -4.19
CA ASN A 150 -9.70 7.04 -3.87
C ASN A 150 -10.04 7.91 -5.09
N ALA A 151 -10.31 9.20 -4.90
CA ALA A 151 -10.75 10.13 -5.94
C ALA A 151 -9.74 10.24 -7.09
N TRP A 152 -8.44 10.17 -6.84
CA TRP A 152 -7.44 10.21 -7.92
C TRP A 152 -7.64 9.15 -9.01
N MET A 153 -8.27 8.01 -8.71
CA MET A 153 -8.53 6.95 -9.70
C MET A 153 -9.52 7.38 -10.81
N PRO A 154 -10.79 7.77 -10.51
CA PRO A 154 -11.71 8.25 -11.54
C PRO A 154 -11.24 9.55 -12.20
N PHE A 155 -10.44 10.38 -11.53
CA PHE A 155 -9.80 11.54 -12.16
C PHE A 155 -8.81 11.12 -13.25
N LEU A 156 -7.92 10.16 -12.96
CA LEU A 156 -6.95 9.64 -13.91
C LEU A 156 -7.63 8.95 -15.11
N ILE A 157 -8.67 8.14 -14.84
CA ILE A 157 -9.47 7.48 -15.88
C ILE A 157 -10.21 8.53 -16.73
N GLY A 158 -10.92 9.46 -16.09
CA GLY A 158 -11.69 10.49 -16.78
C GLY A 158 -10.80 11.41 -17.63
N GLY A 159 -9.64 11.82 -17.10
CA GLY A 159 -8.63 12.56 -17.85
C GLY A 159 -8.17 11.79 -19.08
N THR A 160 -7.89 10.49 -18.93
CA THR A 160 -7.51 9.61 -20.05
C THR A 160 -8.64 9.48 -21.09
N GLN A 161 -9.90 9.49 -20.68
CA GLN A 161 -11.06 9.42 -21.60
C GLN A 161 -11.28 10.71 -22.40
N LEU A 162 -10.94 11.87 -21.82
CA LEU A 162 -11.09 13.18 -22.49
C LEU A 162 -9.93 13.52 -23.42
N LEU A 163 -8.84 12.76 -23.33
CA LEU A 163 -7.63 12.92 -24.13
C LEU A 163 -7.87 12.48 -25.58
N SER A 164 -7.27 13.19 -26.53
CA SER A 164 -7.26 12.86 -27.96
C SER A 164 -6.42 11.60 -28.26
N ASP A 165 -6.48 11.10 -29.50
CA ASP A 165 -5.79 9.88 -29.94
C ASP A 165 -4.26 10.04 -30.03
N ASP A 166 -3.77 11.28 -30.08
CA ASP A 166 -2.35 11.65 -30.11
C ASP A 166 -1.97 12.54 -28.91
N GLY A 167 -2.79 12.53 -27.86
CA GLY A 167 -2.63 13.40 -26.70
C GLY A 167 -1.69 12.85 -25.62
N ARG A 168 -1.35 13.73 -24.67
CA ARG A 168 -0.51 13.45 -23.50
C ARG A 168 -1.23 13.69 -22.19
N LEU A 169 -1.06 12.76 -21.24
CA LEU A 169 -1.56 12.88 -19.88
C LEU A 169 -0.38 12.99 -18.90
N ALA A 170 -0.40 13.99 -18.02
CA ALA A 170 0.63 14.19 -17.00
C ALA A 170 -0.03 14.47 -15.64
N MET A 171 -0.05 13.49 -14.74
CA MET A 171 -0.74 13.64 -13.45
C MET A 171 0.11 13.26 -12.25
N ILE A 172 -0.10 13.96 -11.14
CA ILE A 172 0.43 13.62 -9.83
C ILE A 172 -0.57 12.71 -9.13
N VAL A 173 -0.18 11.50 -8.76
CA VAL A 173 -1.07 10.57 -8.04
C VAL A 173 -0.33 9.91 -6.88
N PRO A 174 -1.02 9.37 -5.87
CA PRO A 174 -0.37 8.67 -4.79
C PRO A 174 0.41 7.44 -5.27
N ALA A 175 1.57 7.18 -4.66
CA ALA A 175 2.37 5.98 -4.90
C ALA A 175 1.61 4.68 -4.57
N ALA A 176 0.46 4.78 -3.90
CA ALA A 176 -0.52 3.71 -3.78
C ALA A 176 -0.83 3.04 -5.14
N LEU A 177 -0.83 3.80 -6.25
CA LEU A 177 -0.96 3.26 -7.62
C LEU A 177 -0.06 2.04 -7.86
N LEU A 178 1.17 2.06 -7.35
CA LEU A 178 2.17 1.03 -7.63
C LEU A 178 1.85 -0.33 -6.99
N GLN A 179 1.07 -0.37 -5.90
CA GLN A 179 1.07 -1.52 -5.00
C GLN A 179 -0.29 -1.93 -4.43
N VAL A 180 -1.31 -1.07 -4.48
CA VAL A 180 -2.61 -1.41 -3.89
C VAL A 180 -3.40 -2.33 -4.82
N LYS A 181 -3.98 -3.41 -4.26
CA LYS A 181 -4.74 -4.41 -5.04
C LYS A 181 -5.90 -3.78 -5.83
N TYR A 182 -6.62 -2.81 -5.25
CA TYR A 182 -7.76 -2.16 -5.91
C TYR A 182 -7.36 -1.35 -7.16
N ALA A 183 -6.08 -1.02 -7.34
CA ALA A 183 -5.58 -0.32 -8.52
C ALA A 183 -5.09 -1.28 -9.62
N GLY A 184 -5.29 -2.61 -9.47
CA GLY A 184 -4.90 -3.60 -10.49
C GLY A 184 -5.49 -3.31 -11.88
N GLU A 185 -6.82 -3.24 -11.98
CA GLU A 185 -7.50 -2.94 -13.25
C GLU A 185 -7.21 -1.52 -13.78
N LEU A 186 -6.88 -0.56 -12.89
CA LEU A 186 -6.45 0.77 -13.32
C LEU A 186 -5.09 0.72 -13.99
N ARG A 187 -4.15 -0.06 -13.46
CA ARG A 187 -2.84 -0.23 -14.07
C ARG A 187 -2.95 -0.91 -15.42
N GLU A 188 -3.77 -1.94 -15.53
CA GLU A 188 -4.14 -2.57 -16.81
C GLU A 188 -4.62 -1.53 -17.82
N PHE A 189 -5.63 -0.75 -17.41
CA PHE A 189 -6.18 0.33 -18.23
C PHE A 189 -5.10 1.32 -18.69
N LEU A 190 -4.24 1.81 -17.81
CA LEU A 190 -3.19 2.78 -18.20
C LEU A 190 -2.24 2.19 -19.24
N ILE A 191 -1.79 0.95 -19.06
CA ILE A 191 -0.89 0.29 -20.02
C ILE A 191 -1.58 0.15 -21.37
N GLU A 192 -2.86 -0.22 -21.40
CA GLU A 192 -3.61 -0.38 -22.65
C GLU A 192 -3.90 0.95 -23.37
N GLN A 193 -4.08 2.04 -22.61
CA GLN A 193 -4.48 3.34 -23.15
C GLN A 193 -3.32 4.17 -23.71
N PHE A 194 -2.08 3.89 -23.30
CA PHE A 194 -0.92 4.69 -23.68
C PHE A 194 0.08 3.87 -24.49
N SER A 195 0.59 4.49 -25.57
CA SER A 195 1.66 3.90 -26.38
C SER A 195 2.99 3.88 -25.60
N HIS A 196 3.22 4.92 -24.79
CA HIS A 196 4.34 5.04 -23.87
C HIS A 196 3.77 5.50 -22.53
N LEU A 197 4.07 4.75 -21.47
CA LEU A 197 3.70 5.08 -20.11
C LEU A 197 4.98 5.21 -19.29
N THR A 198 5.25 6.40 -18.77
CA THR A 198 6.37 6.65 -17.87
C THR A 198 5.85 6.98 -16.48
N ILE A 199 6.41 6.31 -15.48
CA ILE A 199 6.14 6.56 -14.07
C ILE A 199 7.42 7.11 -13.45
N ILE A 200 7.35 8.31 -12.90
CA ILE A 200 8.47 8.93 -12.17
C ILE A 200 8.17 8.83 -10.68
N THR A 201 9.14 8.30 -9.93
CA THR A 201 9.09 8.20 -8.47
C THR A 201 10.25 8.95 -7.84
N PHE A 202 10.09 9.33 -6.58
CA PHE A 202 11.11 10.04 -5.81
C PHE A 202 11.53 9.20 -4.61
N THR A 203 12.81 9.25 -4.23
CA THR A 203 13.29 8.64 -2.99
C THR A 203 12.98 9.52 -1.77
N GLU A 204 12.98 10.84 -1.96
CA GLU A 204 12.61 11.84 -0.95
C GLU A 204 11.13 12.27 -1.04
N LEU A 205 10.60 12.82 0.07
CA LEU A 205 9.26 13.40 0.09
C LEU A 205 9.22 14.70 -0.72
N VAL A 206 8.29 14.73 -1.66
CA VAL A 206 8.10 15.81 -2.64
C VAL A 206 7.36 17.03 -2.06
N PHE A 207 6.56 16.81 -1.01
CA PHE A 207 5.73 17.83 -0.40
C PHE A 207 6.03 17.94 1.10
N ASP A 208 6.55 19.09 1.54
CA ASP A 208 6.95 19.36 2.93
C ASP A 208 5.83 19.11 3.97
N ASP A 209 4.57 19.29 3.57
CA ASP A 209 3.38 19.21 4.43
C ASP A 209 2.60 17.88 4.30
N VAL A 210 3.06 16.92 3.48
CA VAL A 210 2.27 15.72 3.11
C VAL A 210 3.03 14.44 3.40
N LEU A 211 2.41 13.56 4.19
CA LEU A 211 2.96 12.25 4.55
C LEU A 211 2.74 11.17 3.47
N GLU A 212 1.98 11.48 2.42
CA GLU A 212 1.62 10.54 1.36
C GLU A 212 2.59 10.69 0.18
N GLU A 213 3.36 9.62 -0.10
CA GLU A 213 4.24 9.56 -1.27
C GLU A 213 3.44 9.67 -2.57
N VAL A 214 4.00 10.39 -3.55
CA VAL A 214 3.41 10.57 -4.88
C VAL A 214 4.29 10.00 -5.98
N VAL A 215 3.70 9.81 -7.14
CA VAL A 215 4.36 9.50 -8.40
C VAL A 215 3.82 10.40 -9.50
N LEU A 216 4.63 10.69 -10.51
CA LEU A 216 4.18 11.35 -11.73
C LEU A 216 3.82 10.27 -12.76
N VAL A 217 2.63 10.34 -13.31
CA VAL A 217 2.14 9.46 -14.38
C VAL A 217 2.14 10.24 -15.67
N LEU A 218 3.00 9.84 -16.60
CA LEU A 218 3.18 10.46 -17.91
C LEU A 218 2.78 9.46 -18.99
N GLY A 219 1.63 9.67 -19.63
CA GLY A 219 1.09 8.79 -20.65
C GLY A 219 1.03 9.50 -22.01
N GLU A 220 1.59 8.90 -23.06
CA GLU A 220 1.53 9.43 -24.43
C GLU A 220 0.79 8.48 -25.37
N ARG A 221 -0.14 9.03 -26.15
CA ARG A 221 -0.75 8.33 -27.29
C ARG A 221 -0.15 8.83 -28.59
N ASN A 222 0.03 7.93 -29.55
CA ASN A 222 0.54 8.24 -30.88
C ASN A 222 -0.02 7.28 -31.95
N GLY A 223 -1.21 6.73 -31.69
CA GLY A 223 -1.86 5.70 -32.52
C GLY A 223 -1.15 4.34 -32.59
N LYS A 224 -0.02 4.13 -31.90
CA LYS A 224 0.64 2.81 -31.80
C LYS A 224 0.08 2.01 -30.61
N LYS A 225 0.35 0.69 -30.64
CA LYS A 225 0.06 -0.19 -29.51
C LYS A 225 0.94 0.16 -28.31
N ALA A 226 0.45 -0.17 -27.12
CA ALA A 226 1.20 -0.15 -25.87
C ALA A 226 2.57 -0.82 -26.04
N ALA A 227 3.65 -0.09 -25.71
CA ALA A 227 5.01 -0.60 -25.79
C ALA A 227 5.50 -1.19 -24.45
N GLY A 228 4.82 -0.91 -23.34
CA GLY A 228 5.22 -1.28 -21.98
C GLY A 228 5.22 -0.05 -21.07
N MET A 229 6.02 -0.11 -19.99
CA MET A 229 6.15 0.98 -19.02
C MET A 229 7.60 1.29 -18.73
N ASN A 230 7.92 2.58 -18.64
CA ASN A 230 9.18 3.10 -18.14
C ASN A 230 9.00 3.51 -16.67
N LEU A 231 9.94 3.11 -15.82
CA LEU A 231 9.95 3.50 -14.43
C LEU A 231 11.27 4.23 -14.15
N ILE A 232 11.17 5.46 -13.70
CA ILE A 232 12.32 6.33 -13.41
C ILE A 232 12.26 6.71 -11.95
N GLU A 233 13.33 6.43 -11.23
CA GLU A 233 13.48 6.81 -9.82
C GLU A 233 14.48 7.96 -9.74
N LEU A 234 14.03 9.09 -9.20
CA LEU A 234 14.81 10.29 -8.94
C LEU A 234 15.05 10.42 -7.44
N ASP A 235 16.07 11.16 -7.03
CA ASP A 235 16.29 11.40 -5.61
C ASP A 235 15.28 12.42 -5.09
N ASN A 236 15.19 13.56 -5.77
CA ASN A 236 14.34 14.67 -5.35
C ASN A 236 13.73 15.42 -6.56
N VAL A 237 13.01 16.50 -6.26
CA VAL A 237 12.30 17.30 -7.27
C VAL A 237 13.25 18.08 -8.19
N ASP A 238 14.43 18.47 -7.69
CA ASP A 238 15.41 19.26 -8.47
C ASP A 238 15.98 18.42 -9.63
N ASP A 239 16.03 17.09 -9.49
CA ASP A 239 16.49 16.19 -10.55
C ASP A 239 15.57 16.20 -11.77
N LEU A 240 14.32 16.69 -11.65
CA LEU A 240 13.41 16.84 -12.79
C LEU A 240 13.97 17.79 -13.86
N GLU A 241 14.82 18.75 -13.48
CA GLU A 241 15.43 19.71 -14.42
C GLU A 241 16.32 19.01 -15.47
N GLU A 242 16.85 17.82 -15.16
CA GLU A 242 17.68 17.04 -16.08
C GLU A 242 16.84 16.27 -17.13
N TYR A 243 15.53 16.16 -16.93
CA TYR A 243 14.65 15.37 -17.79
C TYR A 243 13.82 16.26 -18.72
N THR A 244 13.89 15.93 -20.02
CA THR A 244 13.06 16.54 -21.07
C THR A 244 12.22 15.47 -21.74
N HIS A 245 11.24 15.85 -22.59
CA HIS A 245 10.43 14.87 -23.34
C HIS A 245 11.25 13.84 -24.13
N LYS A 246 12.49 14.17 -24.54
CA LYS A 246 13.39 13.26 -25.26
C LYS A 246 14.17 12.31 -24.35
N SER A 247 14.31 12.66 -23.08
CA SER A 247 15.04 11.84 -22.10
C SER A 247 14.36 10.49 -21.86
N PHE A 248 13.07 10.36 -22.22
CA PHE A 248 12.28 9.16 -22.00
C PHE A 248 12.32 8.15 -23.17
N ASP A 249 12.73 8.58 -24.38
CA ASP A 249 12.87 7.70 -25.55
C ASP A 249 14.04 6.70 -25.42
N GLU A 250 15.02 6.99 -24.57
CA GLU A 250 16.22 6.15 -24.34
C GLU A 250 16.08 5.22 -23.13
N SER A 251 15.00 5.34 -22.35
CA SER A 251 14.78 4.52 -21.15
C SER A 251 14.31 3.11 -21.48
N GLU A 252 14.71 2.14 -20.66
CA GLU A 252 14.38 0.73 -20.88
C GLU A 252 12.89 0.46 -20.62
N VAL A 253 12.16 0.13 -21.69
CA VAL A 253 10.74 -0.21 -21.63
C VAL A 253 10.59 -1.64 -21.12
N LYS A 254 9.94 -1.80 -19.97
CA LYS A 254 9.70 -3.12 -19.36
C LYS A 254 8.41 -3.73 -19.87
N ASP A 255 8.42 -5.05 -20.10
CA ASP A 255 7.22 -5.81 -20.47
C ASP A 255 6.33 -6.00 -19.24
N VAL A 256 5.12 -5.42 -19.29
CA VAL A 256 4.20 -5.37 -18.15
C VAL A 256 3.09 -6.40 -18.29
N LYS A 257 2.94 -7.29 -17.30
CA LYS A 257 1.82 -8.26 -17.29
C LYS A 257 0.59 -7.66 -16.63
N HIS A 258 -0.52 -7.73 -17.36
CA HIS A 258 -1.59 -6.74 -17.28
C HIS A 258 -2.49 -6.76 -16.04
N SER A 259 -2.60 -7.85 -15.26
CA SER A 259 -3.67 -7.91 -14.24
C SER A 259 -3.27 -8.30 -12.81
N THR A 260 -2.09 -8.87 -12.55
CA THR A 260 -1.75 -9.42 -11.21
C THR A 260 -0.49 -8.84 -10.58
N GLU A 261 0.47 -8.34 -11.36
CA GLU A 261 1.77 -7.91 -10.83
C GLU A 261 1.67 -6.51 -10.22
N LYS A 262 2.22 -6.30 -9.01
CA LYS A 262 2.42 -4.96 -8.44
C LYS A 262 3.52 -4.23 -9.23
N TRP A 263 3.36 -2.94 -9.50
CA TRP A 263 4.35 -2.18 -10.28
C TRP A 263 5.65 -1.93 -9.52
N THR A 264 5.66 -2.17 -8.21
CA THR A 264 6.88 -2.28 -7.40
C THR A 264 7.87 -3.32 -7.94
N LEU A 265 7.39 -4.31 -8.68
CA LEU A 265 8.26 -5.29 -9.35
C LEU A 265 9.15 -4.64 -10.42
N TYR A 266 8.70 -3.57 -11.07
CA TYR A 266 9.42 -2.93 -12.18
C TYR A 266 10.57 -2.02 -11.73
N PHE A 267 10.88 -1.94 -10.43
CA PHE A 267 12.17 -1.40 -9.96
C PHE A 267 13.33 -2.38 -10.19
N LEU A 268 13.04 -3.64 -10.48
CA LEU A 268 14.04 -4.67 -10.77
C LEU A 268 14.42 -4.67 -12.24
N GLU A 269 15.65 -5.11 -12.54
CA GLU A 269 16.11 -5.43 -13.90
C GLU A 269 15.27 -6.55 -14.55
N GLN A 270 15.23 -6.60 -15.89
CA GLN A 270 14.38 -7.54 -16.61
C GLN A 270 14.69 -9.01 -16.28
N ASP A 271 15.97 -9.37 -16.11
CA ASP A 271 16.38 -10.74 -15.74
C ASP A 271 15.81 -11.17 -14.37
N HIS A 272 15.80 -10.24 -13.39
CA HIS A 272 15.20 -10.48 -12.08
C HIS A 272 13.68 -10.65 -12.18
N ILE A 273 13.01 -9.83 -13.00
CA ILE A 273 11.56 -9.92 -13.24
C ILE A 273 11.21 -11.27 -13.86
N ASP A 274 11.98 -11.71 -14.86
CA ASP A 274 11.75 -12.97 -15.53
C ASP A 274 11.94 -14.16 -14.58
N LEU A 275 12.98 -14.13 -13.74
CA LEU A 275 13.19 -15.14 -12.71
C LEU A 275 11.98 -15.27 -11.78
N VAL A 276 11.51 -14.17 -11.18
CA VAL A 276 10.38 -14.25 -10.23
C VAL A 276 9.05 -14.58 -10.89
N ARG A 277 8.90 -14.35 -12.20
CA ARG A 277 7.72 -14.80 -12.97
C ARG A 277 7.71 -16.30 -13.20
N GLU A 278 8.89 -16.91 -13.38
CA GLU A 278 9.01 -18.34 -13.63
C GLU A 278 8.87 -19.19 -12.36
N LEU A 279 9.45 -18.74 -11.25
CA LEU A 279 9.59 -19.53 -10.02
C LEU A 279 8.28 -20.08 -9.45
N PRO A 280 7.16 -19.34 -9.36
CA PRO A 280 5.90 -19.87 -8.80
C PRO A 280 5.34 -21.07 -9.57
N ASN A 281 5.75 -21.26 -10.82
CA ASN A 281 5.30 -22.36 -11.67
C ASN A 281 6.23 -23.59 -11.62
N ARG A 282 7.35 -23.53 -10.89
CA ARG A 282 8.29 -24.66 -10.77
C ARG A 282 7.76 -25.69 -9.78
N GLU A 283 8.01 -26.97 -10.08
CA GLU A 283 7.66 -28.05 -9.16
C GLU A 283 8.39 -27.87 -7.82
N GLY A 284 7.65 -28.03 -6.72
CA GLY A 284 8.20 -27.91 -5.38
C GLY A 284 8.04 -26.52 -4.77
N ILE A 285 7.47 -25.55 -5.48
CA ILE A 285 7.07 -24.25 -4.93
C ILE A 285 5.54 -24.20 -4.87
N ALA A 286 5.00 -23.73 -3.76
CA ALA A 286 3.56 -23.59 -3.53
C ALA A 286 3.28 -22.36 -2.65
N PRO A 287 2.07 -21.77 -2.70
CA PRO A 287 1.70 -20.69 -1.80
C PRO A 287 1.63 -21.16 -0.34
N VAL A 288 1.73 -20.23 0.60
CA VAL A 288 1.49 -20.49 2.04
C VAL A 288 0.07 -21.03 2.26
N ASP A 289 -0.91 -20.58 1.47
CA ASP A 289 -2.33 -20.98 1.61
C ASP A 289 -2.56 -22.50 1.55
N ASP A 290 -1.73 -23.22 0.79
CA ASP A 290 -1.81 -24.68 0.66
C ASP A 290 -1.53 -25.39 2.01
N PHE A 291 -0.90 -24.70 2.97
CA PHE A 291 -0.39 -25.27 4.21
C PHE A 291 -0.84 -24.55 5.47
N ALA A 292 -1.18 -23.27 5.39
CA ALA A 292 -1.56 -22.49 6.56
C ALA A 292 -2.52 -21.35 6.23
N ASP A 293 -3.47 -21.13 7.14
CA ASP A 293 -4.34 -19.95 7.13
C ASP A 293 -3.68 -18.81 7.92
N VAL A 294 -3.72 -17.61 7.37
CA VAL A 294 -3.29 -16.40 8.06
C VAL A 294 -4.51 -15.60 8.47
N ASN A 295 -4.57 -15.18 9.73
CA ASN A 295 -5.68 -14.40 10.24
C ASN A 295 -5.20 -13.20 11.05
N VAL A 296 -6.02 -12.15 11.10
CA VAL A 296 -5.78 -11.04 12.03
C VAL A 296 -5.85 -11.55 13.48
N GLY A 297 -4.97 -11.01 14.32
CA GLY A 297 -5.01 -11.22 15.75
C GLY A 297 -6.28 -10.66 16.41
N VAL A 298 -6.36 -10.81 17.73
CA VAL A 298 -7.52 -10.42 18.53
C VAL A 298 -7.72 -8.91 18.50
N VAL A 299 -8.90 -8.49 18.04
CA VAL A 299 -9.35 -7.08 18.08
C VAL A 299 -10.15 -6.86 19.37
N THR A 300 -9.49 -6.36 20.41
CA THR A 300 -10.14 -6.18 21.72
C THR A 300 -11.17 -5.05 21.70
N GLY A 301 -10.94 -3.99 20.91
CA GLY A 301 -11.73 -2.76 20.91
C GLY A 301 -11.44 -1.82 22.09
N ARG A 302 -10.75 -2.30 23.15
CA ARG A 302 -10.32 -1.50 24.30
C ARG A 302 -9.20 -2.20 25.07
N ASN A 303 -7.96 -2.05 24.60
CA ASN A 303 -6.78 -2.69 25.22
C ASN A 303 -6.67 -2.43 26.73
N ALA A 304 -6.99 -1.22 27.21
CA ALA A 304 -6.91 -0.86 28.64
C ALA A 304 -7.83 -1.69 29.56
N PHE A 305 -8.86 -2.35 29.03
CA PHE A 305 -9.75 -3.24 29.80
C PHE A 305 -9.39 -4.72 29.59
N PHE A 306 -9.08 -5.09 28.35
CA PHE A 306 -8.91 -6.49 27.99
C PHE A 306 -7.48 -7.00 28.19
N LEU A 307 -6.48 -6.13 28.21
CA LEU A 307 -5.07 -6.52 28.33
C LEU A 307 -4.53 -6.09 29.69
N GLN A 308 -3.93 -7.03 30.41
CA GLN A 308 -3.42 -6.84 31.76
C GLN A 308 -2.05 -7.50 31.91
N SER A 309 -1.25 -7.03 32.85
CA SER A 309 -0.09 -7.79 33.30
C SER A 309 -0.53 -8.95 34.21
N GLN A 310 0.35 -9.94 34.40
CA GLN A 310 0.06 -11.05 35.31
C GLN A 310 -0.14 -10.57 36.76
N ILE A 311 0.62 -9.56 37.19
CA ILE A 311 0.49 -8.99 38.54
C ILE A 311 -0.89 -8.37 38.73
N GLU A 312 -1.38 -7.63 37.74
CA GLU A 312 -2.70 -7.02 37.76
C GLU A 312 -3.83 -8.05 37.78
N GLU A 313 -3.73 -9.07 36.92
CA GLU A 313 -4.67 -10.19 36.85
C GLU A 313 -4.80 -10.90 38.21
N GLU A 314 -3.67 -11.28 38.81
CA GLU A 314 -3.62 -11.98 40.10
C GLU A 314 -4.21 -11.11 41.22
N THR A 315 -3.84 -9.82 41.25
CA THR A 315 -4.36 -8.85 42.23
C THR A 315 -5.88 -8.68 42.12
N ARG A 316 -6.43 -8.79 40.91
CA ARG A 316 -7.86 -8.66 40.64
C ARG A 316 -8.62 -9.98 40.78
N GLY A 317 -7.93 -11.10 40.96
CA GLY A 317 -8.54 -12.44 41.08
C GLY A 317 -9.20 -12.89 39.78
N LEU A 318 -8.56 -12.59 38.64
CA LEU A 318 -9.10 -12.86 37.30
C LEU A 318 -8.48 -14.09 36.62
N SER A 319 -7.59 -14.82 37.29
CA SER A 319 -6.71 -15.80 36.65
C SER A 319 -7.41 -16.91 35.86
N ASP A 320 -8.57 -17.35 36.31
CA ASP A 320 -9.37 -18.37 35.62
C ASP A 320 -10.13 -17.83 34.39
N TYR A 321 -10.08 -16.52 34.16
CA TYR A 321 -10.79 -15.79 33.11
C TYR A 321 -9.85 -14.98 32.22
N THR A 322 -8.56 -15.31 32.22
CA THR A 322 -7.64 -14.77 31.23
C THR A 322 -6.91 -15.89 30.51
N ARG A 323 -6.29 -15.52 29.39
CA ARG A 323 -5.39 -16.40 28.65
C ARG A 323 -4.10 -15.67 28.27
N PRO A 324 -3.01 -16.42 28.01
CA PRO A 324 -1.78 -15.83 27.50
C PRO A 324 -1.98 -15.06 26.18
N ILE A 325 -1.33 -13.90 26.06
CA ILE A 325 -1.34 -13.11 24.84
C ILE A 325 0.00 -12.41 24.60
N VAL A 326 0.35 -12.23 23.32
CA VAL A 326 1.42 -11.33 22.87
C VAL A 326 0.82 -10.10 22.21
N THR A 327 1.25 -8.91 22.64
CA THR A 327 0.56 -7.64 22.31
C THR A 327 1.28 -6.78 21.28
N ARG A 328 2.54 -7.06 20.99
CA ARG A 328 3.37 -6.33 20.02
C ARG A 328 4.42 -7.25 19.43
N SER A 329 4.80 -7.01 18.18
CA SER A 329 5.85 -7.77 17.47
C SER A 329 7.16 -7.89 18.27
N ALA A 330 7.58 -6.82 18.94
CA ALA A 330 8.78 -6.79 19.77
C ALA A 330 8.71 -7.75 20.99
N HIS A 331 7.52 -8.19 21.38
CA HIS A 331 7.34 -9.13 22.49
C HIS A 331 7.54 -10.59 22.06
N LEU A 332 7.60 -10.89 20.75
CA LEU A 332 7.91 -12.22 20.24
C LEU A 332 9.40 -12.61 20.40
N GLY A 333 10.25 -11.64 20.75
CA GLY A 333 11.70 -11.81 20.81
C GLY A 333 12.37 -11.75 19.43
N ASP A 334 13.69 -11.90 19.41
CA ASP A 334 14.49 -11.69 18.19
C ASP A 334 14.54 -12.90 17.26
N GLY A 335 14.30 -14.11 17.77
CA GLY A 335 14.30 -15.35 16.99
C GLY A 335 13.00 -15.65 16.26
N VAL A 336 12.87 -16.90 15.82
CA VAL A 336 11.72 -17.51 15.09
C VAL A 336 10.93 -18.47 15.98
N ARG A 337 11.27 -18.60 17.26
CA ARG A 337 10.52 -19.37 18.25
C ARG A 337 10.00 -18.47 19.36
N PHE A 338 8.69 -18.50 19.57
CA PHE A 338 8.06 -17.91 20.76
C PHE A 338 8.01 -18.97 21.86
N THR A 339 9.09 -19.03 22.63
CA THR A 339 9.26 -20.05 23.68
C THR A 339 8.62 -19.61 25.00
N ARG A 340 8.44 -20.57 25.92
CA ARG A 340 8.00 -20.26 27.29
C ARG A 340 8.96 -19.30 28.00
N ASP A 341 10.26 -19.39 27.75
CA ASP A 341 11.24 -18.48 28.36
C ASP A 341 11.08 -17.03 27.87
N VAL A 342 10.83 -16.85 26.57
CA VAL A 342 10.51 -15.52 26.01
C VAL A 342 9.23 -14.96 26.64
N TYR A 343 8.21 -15.79 26.79
CA TYR A 343 6.97 -15.40 27.46
C TYR A 343 7.16 -15.06 28.94
N GLN A 344 7.97 -15.83 29.67
CA GLN A 344 8.32 -15.53 31.07
C GLN A 344 9.12 -14.24 31.20
N ASN A 345 10.02 -13.94 30.25
CA ASN A 345 10.71 -12.64 30.23
C ASN A 345 9.70 -11.48 30.09
N ASN A 346 8.72 -11.60 29.19
CA ASN A 346 7.67 -10.60 29.05
C ASN A 346 6.86 -10.39 30.35
N ILE A 347 6.57 -11.48 31.08
CA ILE A 347 5.93 -11.41 32.41
C ILE A 347 6.82 -10.66 33.41
N SER A 348 8.11 -10.99 33.45
CA SER A 348 9.06 -10.38 34.40
C SER A 348 9.25 -8.88 34.18
N GLU A 349 9.04 -8.41 32.95
CA GLU A 349 9.04 -7.00 32.59
C GLU A 349 7.69 -6.29 32.80
N ASP A 350 6.73 -6.96 33.46
CA ASP A 350 5.37 -6.47 33.75
C ASP A 350 4.61 -6.02 32.49
N ARG A 351 4.89 -6.66 31.34
CA ARG A 351 4.20 -6.37 30.09
C ARG A 351 2.75 -6.91 30.14
N PRO A 352 1.82 -6.34 29.34
CA PRO A 352 0.48 -6.91 29.20
C PRO A 352 0.55 -8.26 28.49
N THR A 353 0.52 -9.35 29.26
CA THR A 353 0.66 -10.74 28.80
C THR A 353 -0.60 -11.57 29.01
N ARG A 354 -1.66 -10.96 29.57
CA ARG A 354 -2.94 -11.60 29.88
C ARG A 354 -4.08 -10.91 29.15
N LEU A 355 -4.81 -11.70 28.36
CA LEU A 355 -6.05 -11.28 27.70
C LEU A 355 -7.23 -11.75 28.54
N LEU A 356 -8.08 -10.83 28.98
CA LEU A 356 -9.36 -11.15 29.57
C LEU A 356 -10.24 -11.89 28.55
N ASP A 357 -10.68 -13.08 28.94
CA ASP A 357 -11.37 -14.04 28.10
C ASP A 357 -12.52 -14.65 28.90
N ILE A 358 -13.53 -13.82 29.12
CA ILE A 358 -14.74 -14.20 29.85
C ILE A 358 -15.68 -14.93 28.88
N PRO A 359 -16.16 -16.15 29.21
CA PRO A 359 -17.11 -16.86 28.37
C PRO A 359 -18.42 -16.10 28.23
N GLU A 360 -19.17 -16.35 27.16
CA GLU A 360 -20.53 -15.83 26.96
C GLU A 360 -21.46 -16.45 28.01
N THR A 361 -21.54 -15.82 29.17
CA THR A 361 -22.26 -16.30 30.36
C THR A 361 -22.97 -15.11 30.99
N GLU A 362 -24.17 -15.34 31.51
CA GLU A 362 -24.96 -14.30 32.16
C GLU A 362 -24.17 -13.65 33.31
N TYR A 363 -24.31 -12.33 33.43
CA TYR A 363 -23.51 -11.53 34.36
C TYR A 363 -23.66 -12.02 35.81
N GLU A 364 -24.86 -12.45 36.19
CA GLU A 364 -25.18 -12.95 37.53
C GLU A 364 -24.42 -14.24 37.90
N ASP A 365 -24.10 -15.07 36.90
CA ASP A 365 -23.43 -16.36 37.09
C ASP A 365 -21.90 -16.22 37.18
N LEU A 366 -21.35 -15.04 36.81
CA LEU A 366 -19.92 -14.77 36.90
C LEU A 366 -19.46 -14.58 38.36
N PRO A 367 -18.23 -14.98 38.71
CA PRO A 367 -17.68 -14.75 40.05
C PRO A 367 -17.65 -13.28 40.45
N GLN A 368 -17.66 -13.02 41.76
CA GLN A 368 -17.67 -11.66 42.31
C GLN A 368 -16.52 -10.79 41.80
N ALA A 369 -15.32 -11.36 41.65
CA ALA A 369 -14.14 -10.66 41.15
C ALA A 369 -14.33 -10.18 39.70
N VAL A 370 -14.78 -11.08 38.81
CA VAL A 370 -15.07 -10.78 37.40
C VAL A 370 -16.16 -9.71 37.29
N ARG A 371 -17.25 -9.86 38.04
CA ARG A 371 -18.34 -8.87 38.09
C ARG A 371 -17.87 -7.49 38.55
N ALA A 372 -17.01 -7.44 39.57
CA ALA A 372 -16.45 -6.18 40.05
C ALA A 372 -15.57 -5.51 38.98
N TYR A 373 -14.81 -6.30 38.22
CA TYR A 373 -14.00 -5.80 37.12
C TYR A 373 -14.84 -5.29 35.95
N ILE A 374 -15.91 -6.00 35.57
CA ILE A 374 -16.87 -5.54 34.56
C ILE A 374 -17.48 -4.19 34.96
N ARG A 375 -17.96 -4.05 36.22
CA ARG A 375 -18.49 -2.78 36.73
C ARG A 375 -17.48 -1.64 36.69
N LEU A 376 -16.21 -1.93 36.95
CA LEU A 376 -15.14 -0.95 36.82
C LEU A 376 -15.03 -0.46 35.37
N GLY A 377 -15.06 -1.38 34.41
CA GLY A 377 -15.07 -1.03 32.98
C GLY A 377 -16.33 -0.25 32.55
N GLU A 378 -17.48 -0.55 33.12
CA GLU A 378 -18.72 0.21 32.93
C GLU A 378 -18.61 1.63 33.47
N TRP A 379 -18.05 1.77 34.67
CA TRP A 379 -17.79 3.07 35.30
C TRP A 379 -16.84 3.93 34.46
N HIS A 380 -15.85 3.33 33.82
CA HIS A 380 -14.95 3.99 32.86
C HIS A 380 -15.56 4.21 31.47
N GLY A 381 -16.79 3.74 31.22
CA GLY A 381 -17.47 3.89 29.94
C GLY A 381 -16.94 2.99 28.82
N TYR A 382 -16.18 1.93 29.12
CA TYR A 382 -15.58 1.08 28.09
C TYR A 382 -16.60 0.28 27.26
N HIS A 383 -17.77 0.02 27.83
CA HIS A 383 -18.91 -0.64 27.17
C HIS A 383 -19.53 0.18 26.03
N THR A 384 -19.32 1.50 25.98
CA THR A 384 -19.94 2.37 24.96
C THR A 384 -19.08 2.54 23.71
N GLY A 385 -17.86 1.99 23.70
CA GLY A 385 -16.97 2.03 22.54
C GLY A 385 -17.56 1.29 21.34
N TYR A 386 -17.22 1.71 20.11
CA TYR A 386 -17.82 1.17 18.89
C TYR A 386 -17.82 -0.36 18.80
N LYS A 387 -16.68 -1.03 19.07
CA LYS A 387 -16.60 -2.50 19.01
C LYS A 387 -17.28 -3.19 20.21
N THR A 388 -17.22 -2.58 21.39
CA THR A 388 -17.78 -3.15 22.62
C THR A 388 -19.30 -3.02 22.66
N SER A 389 -19.85 -1.92 22.14
CA SER A 389 -21.30 -1.68 22.08
C SER A 389 -22.04 -2.53 21.04
N LEU A 390 -21.31 -3.14 20.10
CA LEU A 390 -21.85 -4.05 19.09
C LEU A 390 -21.93 -5.52 19.56
N ARG A 391 -21.42 -5.86 20.75
CA ARG A 391 -21.41 -7.23 21.28
C ARG A 391 -22.58 -7.41 22.25
N ASP A 392 -23.18 -8.61 22.24
CA ASP A 392 -24.20 -8.99 23.22
C ASP A 392 -23.62 -8.98 24.65
N TYR A 393 -22.42 -9.56 24.80
CA TYR A 393 -21.60 -9.46 26.01
C TYR A 393 -20.41 -8.53 25.74
N TRP A 394 -20.55 -7.23 26.07
CA TRP A 394 -19.54 -6.21 25.75
C TRP A 394 -18.13 -6.52 26.30
N TYR A 395 -18.07 -7.28 27.41
CA TYR A 395 -16.87 -7.71 28.13
C TYR A 395 -16.30 -9.06 27.65
N THR A 396 -16.86 -9.68 26.62
CA THR A 396 -16.29 -10.86 25.97
C THR A 396 -15.59 -10.46 24.69
N VAL A 397 -14.46 -11.11 24.38
CA VAL A 397 -13.70 -10.87 23.15
C VAL A 397 -13.88 -12.07 22.22
N PRO A 398 -14.30 -11.86 20.96
CA PRO A 398 -14.45 -12.97 20.02
C PRO A 398 -13.09 -13.51 19.54
N SER A 399 -13.08 -14.78 19.13
CA SER A 399 -11.96 -15.41 18.39
C SER A 399 -10.61 -15.37 19.11
N THR A 400 -10.54 -15.96 20.31
CA THR A 400 -9.34 -15.93 21.17
C THR A 400 -8.43 -17.16 21.02
N TRP A 401 -8.64 -18.00 20.01
CA TRP A 401 -7.91 -19.26 19.78
C TRP A 401 -6.39 -19.10 19.67
N ILE A 402 -5.68 -20.20 19.96
CA ILE A 402 -4.22 -20.31 20.01
C ILE A 402 -3.72 -20.77 18.65
N PRO A 403 -2.86 -19.99 17.96
CA PRO A 403 -2.32 -20.38 16.67
C PRO A 403 -1.08 -21.27 16.77
N SER A 404 -0.78 -21.99 15.69
CA SER A 404 0.49 -22.71 15.50
C SER A 404 1.69 -21.75 15.51
N GLY A 405 1.48 -20.50 15.07
CA GLY A 405 2.49 -19.46 15.13
C GLY A 405 1.96 -18.07 14.81
N PHE A 406 2.90 -17.14 14.61
CA PHE A 406 2.65 -15.73 14.38
C PHE A 406 3.39 -15.24 13.15
N LEU A 407 2.85 -14.21 12.51
CA LEU A 407 3.53 -13.46 11.45
C LEU A 407 3.53 -11.98 11.82
N LEU A 408 4.67 -11.32 11.64
CA LEU A 408 4.74 -9.87 11.77
C LEU A 408 3.87 -9.20 10.72
N ARG A 409 2.92 -8.38 11.17
CA ARG A 409 2.09 -7.55 10.29
C ARG A 409 2.90 -6.43 9.66
N GLN A 410 3.56 -5.64 10.49
CA GLN A 410 4.45 -4.55 10.10
C GLN A 410 5.90 -5.00 10.27
N ILE A 411 6.63 -4.97 9.18
CA ILE A 411 7.96 -5.54 9.01
C ILE A 411 8.93 -4.41 8.68
N HIS A 412 9.97 -4.26 9.49
CA HIS A 412 11.03 -3.29 9.23
C HIS A 412 12.15 -3.93 8.39
N LYS A 413 12.70 -5.07 8.83
CA LYS A 413 13.81 -5.73 8.13
C LYS A 413 13.29 -6.78 7.14
N TYR A 414 12.92 -7.96 7.62
CA TYR A 414 12.50 -9.11 6.81
C TYR A 414 11.23 -9.74 7.39
N PRO A 415 10.42 -10.43 6.56
CA PRO A 415 9.26 -11.15 7.06
C PRO A 415 9.71 -12.20 8.08
N LYS A 416 8.97 -12.30 9.18
CA LYS A 416 9.30 -13.21 10.26
C LYS A 416 8.08 -13.99 10.72
N PHE A 417 8.10 -15.27 10.40
CA PHE A 417 7.16 -16.26 10.93
C PHE A 417 7.76 -16.80 12.24
N VAL A 418 6.94 -16.90 13.27
CA VAL A 418 7.39 -17.31 14.61
C VAL A 418 6.55 -18.48 15.07
N TYR A 419 7.17 -19.63 15.29
CA TYR A 419 6.47 -20.80 15.83
C TYR A 419 6.08 -20.58 17.28
N ASN A 420 4.83 -20.91 17.64
CA ASN A 420 4.29 -20.71 18.97
C ASN A 420 4.47 -21.96 19.82
N GLU A 421 5.36 -21.92 20.81
CA GLU A 421 5.55 -23.02 21.78
C GLU A 421 4.82 -22.76 23.10
N THR A 422 3.85 -21.85 23.07
CA THR A 422 3.07 -21.41 24.22
C THR A 422 1.58 -21.50 23.93
N ASP A 423 0.77 -21.29 24.97
CA ASP A 423 -0.68 -21.21 24.84
C ASP A 423 -1.17 -19.78 24.54
N ALA A 424 -0.28 -18.93 23.99
CA ALA A 424 -0.59 -17.53 23.71
C ALA A 424 -1.30 -17.33 22.38
N THR A 425 -2.23 -16.38 22.36
CA THR A 425 -2.73 -15.74 21.14
C THR A 425 -2.04 -14.39 20.94
N CYS A 426 -2.46 -13.57 19.97
CA CYS A 426 -1.92 -12.23 19.75
C CYS A 426 -2.99 -11.16 19.54
N THR A 427 -2.63 -9.88 19.70
CA THR A 427 -3.46 -8.76 19.25
C THR A 427 -3.40 -8.57 17.74
N ASP A 428 -4.28 -7.74 17.19
CA ASP A 428 -4.37 -7.37 15.77
C ASP A 428 -3.16 -6.63 15.17
N THR A 429 -2.16 -6.32 16.00
CA THR A 429 -0.83 -5.84 15.61
C THR A 429 0.08 -6.94 15.06
N ILE A 430 -0.32 -8.21 15.19
CA ILE A 430 0.39 -9.40 14.75
C ILE A 430 -0.64 -10.32 14.07
N HIS A 431 -0.22 -11.02 13.01
CA HIS A 431 -1.06 -12.05 12.40
C HIS A 431 -0.88 -13.38 13.11
N ARG A 432 -1.98 -14.13 13.20
CA ARG A 432 -2.01 -15.53 13.63
C ARG A 432 -1.82 -16.40 12.40
N VAL A 433 -0.99 -17.42 12.51
CA VAL A 433 -0.75 -18.40 11.45
C VAL A 433 -1.18 -19.77 11.98
N ASN A 434 -2.18 -20.37 11.34
CA ASN A 434 -2.67 -21.69 11.66
C ASN A 434 -2.17 -22.69 10.62
N TYR A 435 -1.25 -23.57 11.01
CA TYR A 435 -0.76 -24.62 10.14
C TYR A 435 -1.78 -25.76 10.05
N ASN A 436 -2.09 -26.18 8.83
CA ASN A 436 -3.15 -27.14 8.52
C ASN A 436 -2.65 -28.58 8.28
N GLY A 437 -1.33 -28.79 8.31
CA GLY A 437 -0.71 -30.11 8.20
C GLY A 437 -0.52 -30.84 9.53
N PRO A 438 0.20 -31.98 9.53
CA PRO A 438 0.52 -32.75 10.73
C PRO A 438 1.30 -31.94 11.77
N GLU A 439 0.96 -32.04 13.05
CA GLU A 439 1.56 -31.23 14.11
C GLU A 439 3.10 -31.39 14.18
N GLU A 440 3.60 -32.59 13.89
CA GLU A 440 5.03 -32.90 13.82
C GLU A 440 5.80 -32.09 12.77
N ASP A 441 5.15 -31.69 11.68
CA ASP A 441 5.76 -30.96 10.55
C ASP A 441 5.66 -29.44 10.71
N ALA A 442 4.90 -28.95 11.70
CA ALA A 442 4.68 -27.53 11.88
C ALA A 442 6.00 -26.77 12.07
N ARG A 443 6.93 -27.32 12.86
CA ARG A 443 8.25 -26.69 13.07
C ARG A 443 9.03 -26.53 11.77
N ASN A 444 9.00 -27.55 10.92
CA ASN A 444 9.63 -27.56 9.61
C ASN A 444 9.02 -26.51 8.68
N PHE A 445 7.68 -26.39 8.67
CA PHE A 445 6.97 -25.34 7.92
C PHE A 445 7.44 -23.93 8.33
N PHE A 446 7.43 -23.61 9.63
CA PHE A 446 7.86 -22.29 10.12
C PHE A 446 9.34 -22.01 9.83
N ALA A 447 10.18 -23.05 9.80
CA ALA A 447 11.58 -22.89 9.43
C ALA A 447 11.73 -22.63 7.92
N ALA A 448 10.95 -23.35 7.09
CA ALA A 448 10.99 -23.26 5.64
C ALA A 448 10.56 -21.89 5.08
N THR A 449 9.76 -21.09 5.81
CA THR A 449 9.39 -19.72 5.38
C THR A 449 10.56 -18.71 5.41
N HIS A 450 11.72 -19.08 5.96
CA HIS A 450 12.89 -18.20 6.10
C HIS A 450 13.93 -18.49 5.02
N ASN A 451 13.61 -18.18 3.77
CA ASN A 451 14.45 -18.42 2.59
C ASN A 451 14.37 -17.23 1.62
N SER A 452 15.31 -17.16 0.68
CA SER A 452 15.44 -16.03 -0.24
C SER A 452 14.26 -15.86 -1.19
N LEU A 453 13.61 -16.95 -1.62
CA LEU A 453 12.40 -16.90 -2.46
C LEU A 453 11.25 -16.20 -1.71
N THR A 454 10.90 -16.71 -0.52
CA THR A 454 9.79 -16.15 0.27
C THR A 454 10.05 -14.68 0.66
N TRP A 455 11.29 -14.35 1.00
CA TRP A 455 11.67 -12.99 1.39
C TRP A 455 11.66 -12.01 0.22
N ALA A 456 12.17 -12.41 -0.95
CA ALA A 456 12.10 -11.60 -2.18
C ALA A 456 10.65 -11.29 -2.55
N PHE A 457 9.78 -12.31 -2.55
CA PHE A 457 8.37 -12.16 -2.87
C PHE A 457 7.62 -11.28 -1.88
N SER A 458 8.02 -11.28 -0.60
CA SER A 458 7.37 -10.44 0.41
C SER A 458 7.44 -8.94 0.11
N GLU A 459 8.53 -8.47 -0.52
CA GLU A 459 8.72 -7.03 -0.79
C GLU A 459 7.79 -6.50 -1.90
N PHE A 460 7.44 -7.34 -2.89
CA PHE A 460 6.52 -6.94 -3.97
C PHE A 460 5.12 -7.55 -3.86
N ILE A 461 4.87 -8.50 -2.96
CA ILE A 461 3.51 -8.94 -2.59
C ILE A 461 2.93 -8.07 -1.47
N GLY A 462 3.76 -7.63 -0.52
CA GLY A 462 3.34 -6.74 0.56
C GLY A 462 3.08 -5.30 0.10
N ARG A 463 2.86 -4.42 1.07
CA ARG A 463 2.63 -2.99 0.87
C ARG A 463 3.70 -2.21 1.60
N SER A 464 4.44 -1.39 0.88
CA SER A 464 5.39 -0.44 1.44
C SER A 464 4.65 0.83 1.86
N TYR A 465 4.87 1.29 3.09
CA TYR A 465 4.46 2.62 3.51
C TYR A 465 5.68 3.48 3.81
N GLY A 466 5.49 4.81 3.83
CA GLY A 466 6.53 5.74 4.28
C GLY A 466 7.04 5.38 5.67
N GLY A 467 8.30 5.70 5.96
CA GLY A 467 8.98 5.21 7.18
C GLY A 467 9.62 3.83 7.03
N GLY A 468 9.69 3.30 5.80
CA GLY A 468 10.33 2.04 5.47
C GLY A 468 9.66 0.81 6.07
N ILE A 469 8.33 0.82 6.24
CA ILE A 469 7.57 -0.31 6.79
C ILE A 469 6.96 -1.12 5.64
N LEU A 470 7.22 -2.44 5.64
CA LEU A 470 6.49 -3.41 4.84
C LEU A 470 5.30 -3.94 5.65
N GLU A 471 4.09 -3.87 5.11
CA GLU A 471 2.92 -4.50 5.68
C GLU A 471 2.49 -5.69 4.82
N LEU A 472 2.22 -6.83 5.46
CA LEU A 472 1.58 -7.98 4.82
C LEU A 472 0.20 -8.17 5.42
N GLU A 473 -0.85 -7.98 4.64
CA GLU A 473 -2.20 -8.39 5.04
C GLU A 473 -2.35 -9.92 4.94
N PRO A 474 -3.33 -10.55 5.62
CA PRO A 474 -3.45 -12.01 5.66
C PRO A 474 -3.44 -12.69 4.28
N ASN A 475 -4.28 -12.23 3.35
CA ASN A 475 -4.33 -12.79 2.00
C ASN A 475 -3.00 -12.58 1.22
N GLU A 476 -2.25 -11.52 1.50
CA GLU A 476 -0.94 -11.28 0.88
C GLU A 476 0.11 -12.22 1.47
N ALA A 477 0.04 -12.52 2.77
CA ALA A 477 0.90 -13.50 3.41
C ALA A 477 0.61 -14.93 2.92
N GLU A 478 -0.65 -15.27 2.67
CA GLU A 478 -1.08 -16.56 2.11
C GLU A 478 -0.60 -16.76 0.67
N GLU A 479 -0.48 -15.68 -0.11
CA GLU A 479 0.05 -15.68 -1.48
C GLU A 479 1.57 -15.87 -1.57
N LEU A 480 2.31 -15.78 -0.45
CA LEU A 480 3.77 -15.92 -0.47
C LEU A 480 4.17 -17.33 -0.92
N PRO A 481 5.09 -17.48 -1.88
CA PRO A 481 5.60 -18.79 -2.26
C PRO A 481 6.56 -19.32 -1.21
N ILE A 482 6.46 -20.62 -0.95
CA ILE A 482 7.38 -21.37 -0.09
C ILE A 482 7.89 -22.63 -0.82
N PRO A 483 9.14 -23.03 -0.57
CA PRO A 483 9.65 -24.32 -1.02
C PRO A 483 9.06 -25.46 -0.19
N THR A 484 8.66 -26.54 -0.86
CA THR A 484 8.00 -27.72 -0.28
C THR A 484 8.87 -28.97 -0.31
N LYS A 485 9.98 -28.95 -1.06
CA LYS A 485 10.95 -30.05 -1.10
C LYS A 485 12.01 -29.85 -0.01
N ASN A 486 12.38 -30.95 0.66
CA ASN A 486 13.39 -31.01 1.72
C ASN A 486 13.10 -30.13 2.95
N TRP A 487 11.86 -29.66 3.13
CA TRP A 487 11.51 -28.85 4.29
C TRP A 487 11.58 -29.64 5.62
N ASP A 488 11.43 -30.96 5.55
CA ASP A 488 11.56 -31.92 6.64
C ASP A 488 13.02 -32.04 7.13
N GLU A 489 13.98 -31.58 6.32
CA GLU A 489 15.41 -31.55 6.67
C GLU A 489 15.81 -30.25 7.39
N ILE A 490 14.95 -29.23 7.45
CA ILE A 490 15.24 -27.96 8.11
C ILE A 490 14.95 -28.03 9.60
N ASP A 491 15.94 -27.67 10.40
CA ASP A 491 15.80 -27.57 11.86
C ASP A 491 15.46 -26.13 12.29
N LEU A 492 14.26 -25.95 12.86
CA LEU A 492 13.81 -24.67 13.40
C LEU A 492 14.71 -24.14 14.53
N ASP A 493 15.28 -25.03 15.36
CA ASP A 493 16.19 -24.61 16.43
C ASP A 493 17.48 -24.05 15.85
N ARG A 494 17.98 -24.67 14.77
CA ARG A 494 19.14 -24.15 14.05
C ARG A 494 18.86 -22.80 13.40
N VAL A 495 17.67 -22.60 12.81
CA VAL A 495 17.26 -21.31 12.25
C VAL A 495 17.20 -20.24 13.35
N ASP A 496 16.61 -20.55 14.51
CA ASP A 496 16.51 -19.63 15.65
C ASP A 496 17.90 -19.22 16.18
N ASP A 497 18.79 -20.20 16.36
CA ASP A 497 20.17 -19.97 16.80
C ASP A 497 20.97 -19.12 15.81
N LEU A 498 20.88 -19.42 14.51
CA LEU A 498 21.55 -18.64 13.46
C LEU A 498 21.05 -17.20 13.43
N LEU A 499 19.73 -16.99 13.51
CA LEU A 499 19.16 -15.66 13.48
C LEU A 499 19.65 -14.80 14.65
N ARG A 500 19.72 -15.38 15.85
CA ARG A 500 20.16 -14.67 17.07
C ARG A 500 21.66 -14.42 17.12
N SER A 501 22.46 -15.37 16.64
CA SER A 501 23.94 -15.32 16.78
C SER A 501 24.65 -14.66 15.60
N SER A 502 24.12 -14.85 14.39
CA SER A 502 24.80 -14.58 13.13
C SER A 502 23.98 -13.71 12.17
N GLY A 503 22.69 -13.54 12.44
CA GLY A 503 21.81 -12.65 11.67
C GLY A 503 21.12 -13.33 10.48
N PRO A 504 20.34 -12.55 9.71
CA PRO A 504 19.45 -13.08 8.67
C PRO A 504 20.21 -13.73 7.50
N GLU A 505 21.37 -13.22 7.10
CA GLU A 505 22.15 -13.78 5.99
C GLU A 505 22.59 -15.23 6.28
N ALA A 506 22.97 -15.54 7.52
CA ALA A 506 23.37 -16.89 7.92
C ALA A 506 22.19 -17.87 7.90
N VAL A 507 20.97 -17.39 8.20
CA VAL A 507 19.75 -18.18 8.04
C VAL A 507 19.53 -18.51 6.57
N LEU A 508 19.60 -17.51 5.69
CA LEU A 508 19.42 -17.71 4.25
C LEU A 508 20.47 -18.66 3.66
N GLU A 509 21.74 -18.57 4.04
CA GLU A 509 22.76 -19.53 3.60
C GLU A 509 22.42 -20.98 3.97
N TYR A 510 21.91 -21.20 5.18
CA TYR A 510 21.51 -22.52 5.64
C TYR A 510 20.25 -23.03 4.93
N THR A 511 19.18 -22.22 4.88
CA THR A 511 17.89 -22.63 4.34
C THR A 511 17.91 -22.69 2.82
N ASP A 512 18.53 -21.74 2.12
CA ASP A 512 18.59 -21.73 0.65
C ASP A 512 19.36 -22.94 0.12
N ASN A 513 20.44 -23.35 0.78
CA ASN A 513 21.22 -24.51 0.36
C ASN A 513 20.39 -25.81 0.40
N ILE A 514 19.53 -25.97 1.39
CA ILE A 514 18.72 -27.18 1.55
C ILE A 514 17.44 -27.08 0.71
N LEU A 515 16.70 -25.99 0.85
CA LEU A 515 15.38 -25.82 0.22
C LEU A 515 15.50 -25.48 -1.26
N LEU A 516 16.26 -24.44 -1.60
CA LEU A 516 16.29 -23.90 -2.96
C LEU A 516 17.29 -24.65 -3.85
N LYS A 517 18.51 -24.88 -3.37
CA LYS A 517 19.55 -25.56 -4.15
C LYS A 517 19.35 -27.06 -4.24
N GLN A 518 19.21 -27.75 -3.10
CA GLN A 518 19.06 -29.21 -3.08
C GLN A 518 17.62 -29.66 -3.32
N GLY A 519 16.64 -28.94 -2.77
CA GLY A 519 15.21 -29.27 -2.90
C GLY A 519 14.62 -28.89 -4.25
N ILE A 520 14.64 -27.60 -4.60
CA ILE A 520 14.08 -27.10 -5.87
C ILE A 520 15.04 -27.30 -7.05
N GLY A 521 16.35 -27.28 -6.81
CA GLY A 521 17.36 -27.41 -7.86
C GLY A 521 17.81 -26.08 -8.47
N LEU A 522 17.63 -24.96 -7.76
CA LEU A 522 18.12 -23.66 -8.22
C LEU A 522 19.64 -23.63 -8.25
N SER A 523 20.19 -22.96 -9.26
CA SER A 523 21.62 -22.67 -9.35
C SER A 523 22.04 -21.63 -8.31
N ASP A 524 23.34 -21.58 -8.00
CA ASP A 524 23.89 -20.54 -7.11
C ASP A 524 23.63 -19.12 -7.64
N ASN A 525 23.53 -18.96 -8.96
CA ASN A 525 23.20 -17.69 -9.60
C ASN A 525 21.76 -17.28 -9.35
N GLU A 526 20.79 -18.18 -9.59
CA GLU A 526 19.36 -17.88 -9.34
C GLU A 526 19.09 -17.58 -7.85
N ILE A 527 19.79 -18.25 -6.93
CA ILE A 527 19.69 -17.96 -5.49
C ILE A 527 20.27 -16.58 -5.17
N GLN A 528 21.38 -16.20 -5.80
CA GLN A 528 21.95 -14.87 -5.63
C GLN A 528 21.03 -13.79 -6.21
N GLU A 529 20.45 -14.01 -7.38
CA GLU A 529 19.46 -13.11 -7.99
C GLU A 529 18.25 -12.91 -7.09
N LEU A 530 17.73 -13.97 -6.44
CA LEU A 530 16.66 -13.83 -5.43
C LEU A 530 17.07 -12.96 -4.23
N ARG A 531 18.32 -13.10 -3.77
CA ARG A 531 18.85 -12.25 -2.69
C ARG A 531 18.96 -10.80 -3.14
N ASP A 532 19.41 -10.57 -4.37
CA ASP A 532 19.54 -9.24 -4.95
C ASP A 532 18.16 -8.59 -5.10
N VAL A 533 17.15 -9.33 -5.58
CA VAL A 533 15.75 -8.87 -5.62
C VAL A 533 15.27 -8.42 -4.24
N TRP A 534 15.47 -9.25 -3.22
CA TRP A 534 15.09 -8.90 -1.85
C TRP A 534 15.81 -7.63 -1.37
N LYS A 535 17.13 -7.54 -1.57
CA LYS A 535 17.93 -6.40 -1.10
C LYS A 535 17.57 -5.11 -1.84
N ILE A 536 17.43 -5.13 -3.16
CA ILE A 536 17.06 -3.95 -3.97
C ILE A 536 15.74 -3.36 -3.48
N LEU A 537 14.70 -4.20 -3.35
CA LEU A 537 13.38 -3.71 -2.94
C LEU A 537 13.35 -3.31 -1.46
N GLN A 538 14.05 -4.04 -0.59
CA GLN A 538 14.18 -3.70 0.83
C GLN A 538 14.91 -2.38 1.03
N GLU A 539 16.05 -2.16 0.40
CA GLU A 539 16.86 -0.94 0.51
C GLU A 539 16.07 0.26 0.02
N ARG A 540 15.42 0.13 -1.14
CA ARG A 540 14.52 1.13 -1.68
C ARG A 540 13.42 1.51 -0.68
N ARG A 541 12.79 0.52 -0.04
CA ARG A 541 11.80 0.75 1.01
C ARG A 541 12.42 1.46 2.22
N LEU A 542 13.55 0.99 2.72
CA LEU A 542 14.20 1.52 3.92
C LEU A 542 14.72 2.95 3.73
N ASN A 543 15.19 3.32 2.53
CA ASN A 543 15.69 4.66 2.25
C ASN A 543 14.59 5.75 2.36
N ARG A 544 13.32 5.37 2.26
CA ARG A 544 12.15 6.25 2.47
C ARG A 544 11.81 6.48 3.96
N SER A 545 12.70 6.09 4.87
CA SER A 545 12.50 6.26 6.32
C SER A 545 13.01 7.59 6.87
N HIS A 546 13.53 8.46 6.00
CA HIS A 546 14.24 9.68 6.36
C HIS A 546 13.49 10.94 5.96
#